data_AF-A0A1Q8BKS6-F1
#
_entry.id   AF-A0A1Q8BKS6-F1
#
_cell.length_a   1.000
_cell.length_b   1.000
_cell.length_c   1.000
_cell.angle_alpha   90.00
_cell.angle_beta   90.00
_cell.angle_gamma   90.00
#
_symmetry.space_group_name_H-M   'P 1'
#
loop_
_entity.id
_entity.type
_entity.pdbx_description
1 polymer ?
#
loop_
_entity_poly.entity_id
_entity_poly.type
_entity_poly.pdbx_seq_one_letter_code
_entity_poly.pdbx_strand_id
1 'polypeptide(L)'
;MNRSPFCRGFLLILLVLACFALSPTARATCQEGCLSSNNTTLGEDALLDLTTGTDNTALGFNALLSDTTGTHNTAVGSSALYANQGSNNCAIGAAALGANTTNSGSNNTAVGMDALFLNSGSNNTAIGASAGDSIQAGNDNIFIGFTAGEMVQGGSHNIEIAHHGTPGDIATIRIGTKKNQKNTYIAGITGVTVAGGVGVIVDASGHLGTVTSSARFKDNVRPLVARDEQGKPYTVRYEAVNAMLLNEFLKEHRKAEEQQATITQLKRDFRGTVTQLTTRLDEQAAQIQKMSAQLEATKPAPQMVNNP
;
A
#
# COMPACT_ATOMS: atom_id res chain seq x y z
N MET A 1 45.77 -68.18 33.47
CA MET A 1 45.68 -67.52 32.15
C MET A 1 45.59 -66.01 32.34
N ASN A 2 46.75 -65.34 32.39
CA ASN A 2 46.85 -63.89 32.50
C ASN A 2 46.36 -63.25 31.20
N ARG A 3 45.11 -62.78 31.15
CA ARG A 3 44.65 -61.92 30.06
C ARG A 3 45.28 -60.55 30.28
N SER A 4 46.12 -60.11 29.34
CA SER A 4 46.88 -58.88 29.47
C SER A 4 45.95 -57.67 29.68
N PRO A 5 46.29 -56.74 30.57
CA PRO A 5 45.49 -55.52 30.79
C PRO A 5 45.39 -54.66 29.52
N PHE A 6 46.33 -54.82 28.59
CA PHE A 6 46.35 -54.18 27.27
C PHE A 6 45.15 -54.55 26.40
N CYS A 7 44.69 -55.81 26.43
CA CYS A 7 43.62 -56.27 25.55
C CYS A 7 42.23 -55.73 25.97
N ARG A 8 42.04 -55.45 27.27
CA ARG A 8 40.80 -54.83 27.79
C ARG A 8 40.77 -53.33 27.55
N GLY A 9 41.91 -52.65 27.65
CA GLY A 9 42.02 -51.22 27.33
C GLY A 9 41.71 -50.92 25.86
N PHE A 10 42.19 -51.76 24.94
CA PHE A 10 41.96 -51.58 23.50
C PHE A 10 40.48 -51.73 23.11
N LEU A 11 39.76 -52.67 23.74
CA LEU A 11 38.33 -52.88 23.50
C LEU A 11 37.48 -51.71 23.99
N LEU A 12 37.84 -51.12 25.14
CA LEU A 12 37.18 -49.93 25.68
C LEU A 12 37.42 -48.70 24.81
N ILE A 13 38.64 -48.52 24.28
CA ILE A 13 38.97 -47.44 23.35
C ILE A 13 38.14 -47.54 22.06
N LEU A 14 38.01 -48.75 21.49
CA LEU A 14 37.17 -48.98 20.31
C LEU A 14 35.68 -48.76 20.58
N LEU A 15 35.19 -49.14 21.76
CA LEU A 15 33.80 -48.90 22.15
C LEU A 15 33.52 -47.40 22.32
N VAL A 16 34.45 -46.66 22.93
CA VAL A 16 34.34 -45.20 23.09
C VAL A 16 34.42 -44.51 21.73
N LEU A 17 35.33 -44.91 20.84
CA LEU A 17 35.41 -44.41 19.46
C LEU A 17 34.14 -44.74 18.66
N ALA A 18 33.57 -45.93 18.84
CA ALA A 18 32.29 -46.29 18.23
C ALA A 18 31.15 -45.44 18.80
N CYS A 19 31.11 -45.17 20.10
CA CYS A 19 30.14 -44.25 20.69
C CYS A 19 30.28 -42.81 20.18
N PHE A 20 31.50 -42.33 19.89
CA PHE A 20 31.71 -41.03 19.24
C PHE A 20 31.37 -41.03 17.74
N ALA A 21 31.49 -42.17 17.07
CA ALA A 21 31.11 -42.32 15.66
C ALA A 21 29.60 -42.58 15.45
N LEU A 22 28.92 -43.16 16.45
CA LEU A 22 27.48 -43.46 16.48
C LEU A 22 26.67 -42.45 17.28
N SER A 23 27.29 -41.56 18.07
CA SER A 23 26.57 -40.42 18.59
C SER A 23 26.12 -39.60 17.38
N PRO A 24 24.82 -39.33 17.19
CA PRO A 24 24.42 -38.33 16.21
C PRO A 24 25.25 -37.11 16.53
N THR A 25 25.94 -36.61 15.53
CA THR A 25 26.72 -35.38 15.62
C THR A 25 25.84 -34.33 16.26
N ALA A 26 25.97 -34.14 17.58
CA ALA A 26 25.52 -32.95 18.28
C ALA A 26 26.46 -31.83 17.85
N ARG A 27 26.39 -31.50 16.56
CA ARG A 27 27.02 -30.34 15.99
C ARG A 27 26.03 -29.23 16.30
N ALA A 28 26.28 -28.57 17.43
CA ALA A 28 26.27 -27.12 17.40
C ALA A 28 27.32 -26.69 16.36
N THR A 29 27.00 -26.86 15.07
CA THR A 29 27.72 -26.20 13.98
C THR A 29 27.49 -24.73 14.23
N CYS A 30 28.56 -23.93 14.25
CA CYS A 30 28.43 -22.48 14.39
C CYS A 30 27.43 -21.98 13.33
N GLN A 31 26.22 -21.67 13.80
CA GLN A 31 25.15 -21.03 13.04
C GLN A 31 25.20 -19.51 13.24
N GLU A 32 26.25 -19.00 13.89
CA GLU A 32 26.67 -17.61 13.72
C GLU A 32 27.78 -17.59 12.66
N GLY A 33 27.41 -17.28 11.40
CA GLY A 33 28.38 -16.86 10.38
C GLY A 33 28.61 -17.76 9.16
N CYS A 34 27.91 -18.88 8.98
CA CYS A 34 28.11 -19.77 7.81
C CYS A 34 27.09 -19.60 6.65
N LEU A 35 26.25 -18.57 6.67
CA LEU A 35 25.50 -18.13 5.50
C LEU A 35 26.22 -16.90 4.93
N SER A 36 27.03 -17.10 3.88
CA SER A 36 27.90 -16.08 3.26
C SER A 36 27.14 -14.99 2.48
N SER A 37 25.95 -14.60 2.94
CA SER A 37 24.98 -13.79 2.23
C SER A 37 24.17 -12.86 3.16
N ASN A 38 24.81 -12.35 4.23
CA ASN A 38 24.23 -11.40 5.19
C ASN A 38 22.97 -11.90 5.94
N ASN A 39 22.84 -13.21 6.17
CA ASN A 39 21.74 -13.75 6.95
C ASN A 39 22.04 -13.74 8.46
N THR A 40 21.02 -13.51 9.29
CA THR A 40 21.08 -13.60 10.75
C THR A 40 20.25 -14.79 11.21
N THR A 41 20.83 -15.72 11.97
CA THR A 41 20.18 -16.97 12.39
C THR A 41 20.36 -17.28 13.87
N LEU A 42 19.27 -17.54 14.57
CA LEU A 42 19.26 -18.01 15.95
C LEU A 42 18.08 -18.96 16.19
N GLY A 43 18.35 -20.25 16.42
CA GLY A 43 17.32 -21.25 16.64
C GLY A 43 17.69 -22.56 15.97
N GLU A 44 17.23 -23.67 16.52
CA GLU A 44 17.42 -24.99 15.91
C GLU A 44 16.68 -25.04 14.57
N ASP A 45 17.39 -25.56 13.56
CA ASP A 45 16.99 -25.68 12.15
C ASP A 45 16.55 -24.37 11.44
N ALA A 46 16.87 -23.20 12.00
CA ALA A 46 16.60 -21.93 11.34
C ALA A 46 17.44 -21.77 10.04
N LEU A 47 16.80 -21.49 8.90
CA LEU A 47 17.42 -21.43 7.56
C LEU A 47 18.18 -22.70 7.12
N LEU A 48 17.80 -23.89 7.60
CA LEU A 48 18.51 -25.14 7.27
C LEU A 48 18.53 -25.45 5.76
N ASP A 49 17.43 -25.22 5.05
CA ASP A 49 17.29 -25.56 3.62
C ASP A 49 17.67 -24.40 2.67
N LEU A 50 18.26 -23.31 3.18
CA LEU A 50 18.59 -22.14 2.36
C LEU A 50 19.72 -22.44 1.37
N THR A 51 19.44 -22.33 0.07
CA THR A 51 20.43 -22.62 -0.99
C THR A 51 21.10 -21.36 -1.54
N THR A 52 20.33 -20.34 -1.93
CA THR A 52 20.86 -19.13 -2.60
C THR A 52 20.33 -17.81 -2.04
N GLY A 53 19.48 -17.84 -1.01
CA GLY A 53 18.88 -16.63 -0.44
C GLY A 53 19.86 -15.77 0.37
N THR A 54 19.56 -14.47 0.46
CA THR A 54 20.40 -13.44 1.08
C THR A 54 19.56 -12.48 1.92
N ASP A 55 20.19 -11.83 2.90
CA ASP A 55 19.63 -10.75 3.73
C ASP A 55 18.37 -11.16 4.54
N ASN A 56 18.32 -12.41 4.99
CA ASN A 56 17.25 -12.98 5.81
C ASN A 56 17.58 -12.94 7.31
N THR A 57 16.60 -12.69 8.16
CA THR A 57 16.69 -12.80 9.63
C THR A 57 15.76 -13.91 10.11
N ALA A 58 16.29 -14.95 10.74
CA ALA A 58 15.53 -16.09 11.26
C ALA A 58 15.84 -16.32 12.74
N LEU A 59 14.87 -16.03 13.62
CA LEU A 59 14.99 -16.16 15.07
C LEU A 59 13.86 -17.07 15.60
N GLY A 60 14.16 -18.32 15.92
CA GLY A 60 13.21 -19.31 16.45
C GLY A 60 13.45 -20.72 15.91
N PHE A 61 12.89 -21.71 16.60
CA PHE A 61 12.87 -23.10 16.14
C PHE A 61 12.16 -23.20 14.78
N ASN A 62 12.80 -23.79 13.77
CA ASN A 62 12.29 -23.92 12.39
C ASN A 62 11.90 -22.60 11.70
N ALA A 63 12.43 -21.45 12.14
CA ALA A 63 12.18 -20.18 11.46
C ALA A 63 12.83 -20.20 10.06
N LEU A 64 12.05 -19.91 9.01
CA LEU A 64 12.48 -20.00 7.59
C LEU A 64 13.10 -21.36 7.22
N LEU A 65 12.65 -22.46 7.82
CA LEU A 65 13.25 -23.79 7.63
C LEU A 65 13.39 -24.16 6.15
N SER A 66 12.28 -24.09 5.41
CA SER A 66 12.16 -24.55 4.03
C SER A 66 12.26 -23.42 3.00
N ASP A 67 12.80 -22.24 3.37
CA ASP A 67 13.08 -21.18 2.39
C ASP A 67 14.33 -21.54 1.58
N THR A 68 14.18 -21.77 0.27
CA THR A 68 15.28 -22.23 -0.59
C THR A 68 16.00 -21.09 -1.31
N THR A 69 15.26 -20.06 -1.75
CA THR A 69 15.77 -18.97 -2.60
C THR A 69 15.33 -17.56 -2.17
N GLY A 70 14.46 -17.43 -1.17
CA GLY A 70 13.91 -16.17 -0.70
C GLY A 70 14.97 -15.21 -0.16
N THR A 71 14.72 -13.92 -0.32
CA THR A 71 15.61 -12.86 0.14
C THR A 71 14.85 -11.80 0.93
N HIS A 72 15.54 -11.08 1.81
CA HIS A 72 14.98 -9.98 2.60
C HIS A 72 13.79 -10.39 3.49
N ASN A 73 13.78 -11.63 3.98
CA ASN A 73 12.74 -12.16 4.85
C ASN A 73 13.12 -11.97 6.33
N THR A 74 12.19 -11.53 7.17
CA THR A 74 12.35 -11.46 8.63
C THR A 74 11.36 -12.41 9.28
N ALA A 75 11.85 -13.43 9.98
CA ALA A 75 11.07 -14.44 10.70
C ALA A 75 11.49 -14.46 12.17
N VAL A 76 10.56 -14.12 13.06
CA VAL A 76 10.79 -14.10 14.51
C VAL A 76 9.66 -14.86 15.20
N GLY A 77 9.96 -16.06 15.70
CA GLY A 77 9.00 -16.96 16.32
C GLY A 77 9.22 -18.41 15.88
N SER A 78 8.72 -19.36 16.66
CA SER A 78 8.74 -20.78 16.28
C SER A 78 7.95 -20.98 14.99
N SER A 79 8.57 -21.61 13.99
CA SER A 79 7.98 -21.89 12.69
C SER A 79 7.48 -20.66 11.92
N ALA A 80 7.96 -19.46 12.25
CA ALA A 80 7.66 -18.26 11.46
C ALA A 80 8.26 -18.42 10.05
N LEU A 81 7.46 -18.16 9.00
CA LEU A 81 7.84 -18.36 7.60
C LEU A 81 8.37 -19.78 7.29
N TYR A 82 7.88 -20.81 8.00
CA TYR A 82 8.37 -22.19 7.90
C TYR A 82 8.52 -22.69 6.45
N ALA A 83 7.46 -22.56 5.63
CA ALA A 83 7.46 -22.90 4.21
C ALA A 83 7.22 -21.65 3.37
N ASN A 84 8.26 -20.83 3.22
CA ASN A 84 8.22 -19.59 2.45
C ASN A 84 8.95 -19.73 1.11
N GLN A 85 8.27 -19.40 0.01
CA GLN A 85 8.84 -19.41 -1.34
C GLN A 85 8.96 -18.00 -1.96
N GLY A 86 8.66 -16.95 -1.18
CA GLY A 86 8.70 -15.54 -1.60
C GLY A 86 9.81 -14.72 -0.94
N SER A 87 9.93 -13.45 -1.36
CA SER A 87 10.88 -12.47 -0.80
C SER A 87 10.16 -11.30 -0.12
N ASN A 88 10.90 -10.54 0.69
CA ASN A 88 10.44 -9.33 1.38
C ASN A 88 9.27 -9.58 2.35
N ASN A 89 9.23 -10.74 3.01
CA ASN A 89 8.20 -11.05 3.98
C ASN A 89 8.66 -10.74 5.41
N CYS A 90 7.78 -10.20 6.24
CA CYS A 90 8.02 -9.96 7.66
C CYS A 90 7.00 -10.77 8.48
N ALA A 91 7.48 -11.71 9.28
CA ALA A 91 6.67 -12.59 10.13
C ALA A 91 7.17 -12.53 11.58
N ILE A 92 6.32 -12.06 12.49
CA ILE A 92 6.61 -11.96 13.92
C ILE A 92 5.49 -12.65 14.69
N GLY A 93 5.78 -13.79 15.30
CA GLY A 93 4.82 -14.64 15.97
C GLY A 93 5.04 -16.11 15.64
N ALA A 94 4.58 -17.01 16.52
CA ALA A 94 4.64 -18.44 16.22
C ALA A 94 3.77 -18.76 15.00
N ALA A 95 4.34 -19.48 14.03
CA ALA A 95 3.72 -19.88 12.77
C ALA A 95 3.15 -18.73 11.92
N ALA A 96 3.54 -17.47 12.17
CA ALA A 96 3.20 -16.36 11.27
C ALA A 96 3.74 -16.63 9.86
N LEU A 97 2.89 -16.50 8.83
CA LEU A 97 3.19 -16.87 7.43
C LEU A 97 3.73 -18.31 7.26
N GLY A 98 3.33 -19.25 8.12
CA GLY A 98 3.90 -20.60 8.19
C GLY A 98 3.81 -21.41 6.89
N ALA A 99 2.80 -21.19 6.05
CA ALA A 99 2.59 -21.90 4.79
C ALA A 99 2.46 -20.96 3.57
N ASN A 100 3.45 -20.08 3.40
CA ASN A 100 3.54 -19.18 2.25
C ASN A 100 4.16 -19.87 1.01
N THR A 101 3.45 -20.89 0.52
CA THR A 101 4.00 -21.92 -0.39
C THR A 101 4.05 -21.55 -1.88
N THR A 102 3.66 -20.34 -2.26
CA THR A 102 3.70 -19.88 -3.66
C THR A 102 4.90 -18.97 -3.92
N ASN A 103 5.53 -19.10 -5.10
CA ASN A 103 6.57 -18.16 -5.56
C ASN A 103 6.03 -16.72 -5.72
N SER A 104 4.72 -16.55 -5.65
CA SER A 104 3.99 -15.28 -5.70
C SER A 104 3.60 -14.77 -4.30
N GLY A 105 4.15 -15.33 -3.23
CA GLY A 105 3.88 -14.93 -1.84
C GLY A 105 4.87 -13.89 -1.33
N SER A 106 5.06 -12.75 -2.00
CA SER A 106 6.05 -11.74 -1.61
C SER A 106 5.42 -10.50 -0.96
N ASN A 107 6.23 -9.73 -0.24
CA ASN A 107 5.85 -8.45 0.38
C ASN A 107 4.71 -8.55 1.41
N ASN A 108 4.64 -9.65 2.16
CA ASN A 108 3.63 -9.82 3.20
C ASN A 108 4.18 -9.41 4.58
N THR A 109 3.35 -8.78 5.41
CA THR A 109 3.65 -8.47 6.81
C THR A 109 2.65 -9.18 7.71
N ALA A 110 3.11 -10.06 8.59
CA ALA A 110 2.31 -10.82 9.53
C ALA A 110 2.86 -10.65 10.95
N VAL A 111 2.05 -10.09 11.84
CA VAL A 111 2.42 -9.87 13.25
C VAL A 111 1.35 -10.47 14.15
N GLY A 112 1.63 -11.62 14.75
CA GLY A 112 0.70 -12.38 15.58
C GLY A 112 0.89 -13.89 15.39
N MET A 113 0.45 -14.67 16.37
CA MET A 113 0.40 -16.13 16.23
C MET A 113 -0.54 -16.49 15.07
N ASP A 114 -0.10 -17.36 14.14
CA ASP A 114 -0.86 -17.82 12.97
C ASP A 114 -1.37 -16.70 12.03
N ALA A 115 -0.83 -15.48 12.13
CA ALA A 115 -1.18 -14.41 11.20
C ALA A 115 -0.75 -14.81 9.77
N LEU A 116 -1.67 -14.72 8.80
CA LEU A 116 -1.48 -15.14 7.41
C LEU A 116 -0.96 -16.58 7.24
N PHE A 117 -1.33 -17.51 8.14
CA PHE A 117 -0.78 -18.87 8.15
C PHE A 117 -0.87 -19.58 6.78
N LEU A 118 -2.04 -19.58 6.13
CA LEU A 118 -2.26 -20.16 4.79
C LEU A 118 -2.31 -19.09 3.68
N ASN A 119 -1.35 -18.17 3.65
CA ASN A 119 -1.32 -17.14 2.61
C ASN A 119 -0.72 -17.66 1.29
N SER A 120 -1.41 -17.41 0.18
CA SER A 120 -0.90 -17.70 -1.18
C SER A 120 -0.72 -16.45 -2.06
N GLY A 121 -1.04 -15.26 -1.53
CA GLY A 121 -0.98 -13.97 -2.23
C GLY A 121 0.17 -13.06 -1.80
N SER A 122 0.26 -11.90 -2.44
CA SER A 122 1.29 -10.86 -2.19
C SER A 122 0.69 -9.60 -1.56
N ASN A 123 1.58 -8.79 -0.97
CA ASN A 123 1.25 -7.45 -0.46
C ASN A 123 0.17 -7.42 0.64
N ASN A 124 0.03 -8.50 1.41
CA ASN A 124 -0.94 -8.57 2.50
C ASN A 124 -0.31 -8.10 3.82
N THR A 125 -1.03 -7.31 4.60
CA THR A 125 -0.66 -6.91 5.96
C THR A 125 -1.64 -7.51 6.95
N ALA A 126 -1.17 -8.26 7.93
CA ALA A 126 -1.97 -8.82 9.00
C ALA A 126 -1.34 -8.56 10.36
N ILE A 127 -2.10 -7.97 11.27
CA ILE A 127 -1.66 -7.63 12.63
C ILE A 127 -2.72 -8.13 13.62
N GLY A 128 -2.40 -9.15 14.39
CA GLY A 128 -3.29 -9.83 15.31
C GLY A 128 -3.14 -11.35 15.23
N ALA A 129 -3.45 -12.06 16.31
CA ALA A 129 -3.46 -13.52 16.26
C ALA A 129 -4.57 -14.03 15.33
N SER A 130 -4.23 -14.99 14.46
CA SER A 130 -5.08 -15.57 13.41
C SER A 130 -5.66 -14.54 12.43
N ALA A 131 -5.04 -13.36 12.28
CA ALA A 131 -5.45 -12.38 11.28
C ALA A 131 -5.11 -12.89 9.87
N GLY A 132 -6.11 -12.99 8.99
CA GLY A 132 -5.97 -13.45 7.61
C GLY A 132 -5.50 -14.90 7.45
N ASP A 133 -5.72 -15.76 8.45
CA ASP A 133 -5.16 -17.12 8.50
C ASP A 133 -5.57 -18.03 7.32
N SER A 134 -6.67 -17.71 6.63
CA SER A 134 -7.33 -18.56 5.62
C SER A 134 -7.36 -17.96 4.22
N ILE A 135 -6.45 -17.03 3.89
CA ILE A 135 -6.43 -16.35 2.60
C ILE A 135 -5.81 -17.24 1.53
N GLN A 136 -6.65 -18.09 0.94
CA GLN A 136 -6.27 -19.07 -0.07
C GLN A 136 -5.95 -18.46 -1.45
N ALA A 137 -6.30 -17.20 -1.67
CA ALA A 137 -5.88 -16.33 -2.78
C ALA A 137 -6.17 -14.87 -2.38
N GLY A 138 -5.53 -13.89 -2.99
CA GLY A 138 -5.84 -12.48 -2.76
C GLY A 138 -4.63 -11.64 -2.39
N ASN A 139 -4.54 -10.47 -2.99
CA ASN A 139 -3.44 -9.54 -2.82
C ASN A 139 -3.92 -8.23 -2.18
N ASP A 140 -2.98 -7.45 -1.68
CA ASP A 140 -3.20 -6.06 -1.30
C ASP A 140 -4.26 -5.89 -0.19
N ASN A 141 -4.35 -6.87 0.72
CA ASN A 141 -5.30 -6.83 1.82
C ASN A 141 -4.67 -6.33 3.14
N ILE A 142 -5.49 -5.74 4.01
CA ILE A 142 -5.10 -5.27 5.34
C ILE A 142 -6.03 -5.88 6.40
N PHE A 143 -5.48 -6.67 7.31
CA PHE A 143 -6.18 -7.32 8.42
C PHE A 143 -5.61 -6.82 9.75
N ILE A 144 -6.45 -6.21 10.59
CA ILE A 144 -5.99 -5.66 11.87
C ILE A 144 -6.95 -6.10 12.97
N GLY A 145 -6.49 -6.95 13.88
CA GLY A 145 -7.22 -7.46 15.03
C GLY A 145 -7.18 -8.98 15.14
N PHE A 146 -7.61 -9.50 16.30
CA PHE A 146 -7.80 -10.94 16.48
C PHE A 146 -8.80 -11.46 15.45
N THR A 147 -8.43 -12.54 14.75
CA THR A 147 -9.25 -13.22 13.72
C THR A 147 -9.76 -12.29 12.61
N ALA A 148 -9.07 -11.16 12.36
CA ALA A 148 -9.49 -10.22 11.33
C ALA A 148 -9.34 -10.87 9.94
N GLY A 149 -10.39 -10.83 9.12
CA GLY A 149 -10.40 -11.39 7.77
C GLY A 149 -10.33 -12.92 7.63
N GLU A 150 -10.52 -13.68 8.72
CA GLU A 150 -10.58 -15.15 8.72
C GLU A 150 -11.57 -15.72 7.67
N MET A 151 -12.66 -15.01 7.37
CA MET A 151 -13.68 -15.43 6.39
C MET A 151 -13.46 -14.87 4.98
N VAL A 152 -12.35 -14.17 4.70
CA VAL A 152 -12.03 -13.65 3.36
C VAL A 152 -11.39 -14.76 2.51
N GLN A 153 -12.22 -15.46 1.75
CA GLN A 153 -11.82 -16.55 0.85
C GLN A 153 -11.45 -16.02 -0.55
N GLY A 154 -10.23 -15.57 -0.78
CA GLY A 154 -9.75 -15.28 -2.14
C GLY A 154 -9.71 -13.79 -2.54
N GLY A 155 -10.31 -12.91 -1.73
CA GLY A 155 -10.52 -11.50 -2.06
C GLY A 155 -9.24 -10.66 -2.04
N SER A 156 -9.13 -9.68 -2.94
CA SER A 156 -8.05 -8.68 -2.97
C SER A 156 -8.55 -7.30 -2.57
N HIS A 157 -7.64 -6.42 -2.15
CA HIS A 157 -7.91 -5.01 -1.83
C HIS A 157 -8.87 -4.78 -0.65
N ASN A 158 -8.99 -5.75 0.26
CA ASN A 158 -9.87 -5.63 1.42
C ASN A 158 -9.15 -4.96 2.60
N ILE A 159 -9.91 -4.23 3.41
CA ILE A 159 -9.44 -3.68 4.69
C ILE A 159 -10.40 -4.13 5.78
N GLU A 160 -9.97 -5.07 6.61
CA GLU A 160 -10.74 -5.67 7.70
C GLU A 160 -10.11 -5.29 9.04
N ILE A 161 -10.78 -4.41 9.78
CA ILE A 161 -10.32 -3.95 11.09
C ILE A 161 -11.27 -4.46 12.16
N ALA A 162 -10.80 -5.36 13.02
CA ALA A 162 -11.54 -6.02 14.08
C ALA A 162 -12.85 -6.64 13.58
N HIS A 163 -12.80 -7.22 12.37
CA HIS A 163 -13.92 -7.84 11.70
C HIS A 163 -13.43 -9.11 10.99
N HIS A 164 -14.21 -10.20 11.07
CA HIS A 164 -13.82 -11.50 10.52
C HIS A 164 -13.83 -11.56 8.98
N GLY A 165 -14.17 -10.47 8.27
CA GLY A 165 -14.48 -10.51 6.84
C GLY A 165 -15.81 -11.17 6.52
N THR A 166 -16.14 -11.25 5.24
CA THR A 166 -17.29 -11.99 4.71
C THR A 166 -16.82 -12.76 3.46
N PRO A 167 -17.32 -13.99 3.23
CA PRO A 167 -17.01 -14.72 2.01
C PRO A 167 -17.39 -13.90 0.76
N GLY A 168 -16.45 -13.75 -0.17
CA GLY A 168 -16.62 -12.98 -1.40
C GLY A 168 -16.29 -11.48 -1.30
N ASP A 169 -15.82 -11.00 -0.15
CA ASP A 169 -15.33 -9.63 -0.04
C ASP A 169 -14.20 -9.36 -1.04
N ILE A 170 -14.36 -8.32 -1.86
CA ILE A 170 -13.38 -7.81 -2.81
C ILE A 170 -13.42 -6.28 -2.77
N ALA A 171 -12.26 -5.63 -2.70
CA ALA A 171 -12.15 -4.18 -2.62
C ALA A 171 -13.06 -3.55 -1.54
N THR A 172 -13.23 -4.25 -0.41
CA THR A 172 -14.21 -3.91 0.63
C THR A 172 -13.53 -3.47 1.93
N ILE A 173 -14.09 -2.46 2.59
CA ILE A 173 -13.64 -2.00 3.91
C ILE A 173 -14.69 -2.37 4.95
N ARG A 174 -14.28 -3.08 6.01
CA ARG A 174 -15.12 -3.37 7.19
C ARG A 174 -14.38 -3.00 8.47
N ILE A 175 -15.09 -2.32 9.37
CA ILE A 175 -14.54 -1.87 10.65
C ILE A 175 -15.51 -2.27 11.76
N GLY A 176 -15.08 -3.21 12.60
CA GLY A 176 -15.85 -3.74 13.72
C GLY A 176 -17.03 -4.63 13.31
N THR A 177 -17.66 -5.27 14.31
CA THR A 177 -18.83 -6.14 14.18
C THR A 177 -20.06 -5.50 14.82
N LYS A 178 -21.18 -5.42 14.08
CA LYS A 178 -22.43 -4.77 14.53
C LYS A 178 -22.93 -5.21 15.92
N LYS A 179 -22.65 -6.44 16.36
CA LYS A 179 -23.04 -6.96 17.68
C LYS A 179 -22.25 -6.30 18.83
N ASN A 180 -21.01 -5.90 18.60
CA ASN A 180 -20.07 -5.46 19.63
C ASN A 180 -19.92 -3.93 19.63
N GLN A 181 -19.76 -3.33 18.46
CA GLN A 181 -19.57 -1.89 18.31
C GLN A 181 -20.92 -1.16 18.29
N LYS A 182 -21.16 -0.31 19.29
CA LYS A 182 -22.39 0.48 19.42
C LYS A 182 -22.30 1.88 18.79
N ASN A 183 -21.09 2.43 18.70
CA ASN A 183 -20.82 3.77 18.18
C ASN A 183 -19.56 3.73 17.29
N THR A 184 -19.57 4.52 16.21
CA THR A 184 -18.42 4.75 15.33
C THR A 184 -18.23 6.25 15.13
N TYR A 185 -17.05 6.76 15.47
CA TYR A 185 -16.70 8.17 15.31
C TYR A 185 -15.52 8.30 14.34
N ILE A 186 -15.72 9.02 13.23
CA ILE A 186 -14.65 9.39 12.31
C ILE A 186 -14.34 10.86 12.56
N ALA A 187 -13.18 11.12 13.16
CA ALA A 187 -12.71 12.46 13.48
C ALA A 187 -12.66 13.32 12.20
N GLY A 188 -13.15 14.57 12.29
CA GLY A 188 -13.30 15.47 11.14
C GLY A 188 -14.60 15.32 10.35
N ILE A 189 -15.40 14.28 10.61
CA ILE A 189 -16.78 14.17 10.13
C ILE A 189 -17.76 14.48 11.26
N THR A 190 -17.53 13.88 12.44
CA THR A 190 -18.45 14.01 13.58
C THR A 190 -18.38 15.40 14.20
N GLY A 191 -19.52 16.10 14.30
CA GLY A 191 -19.60 17.44 14.91
C GLY A 191 -19.20 18.60 13.99
N VAL A 192 -18.80 18.32 12.75
CA VAL A 192 -18.50 19.36 11.75
C VAL A 192 -19.80 19.78 11.07
N THR A 193 -20.10 21.08 11.12
CA THR A 193 -21.23 21.65 10.37
C THR A 193 -20.89 21.65 8.89
N VAL A 194 -21.59 20.83 8.09
CA VAL A 194 -21.52 20.93 6.64
C VAL A 194 -22.15 22.26 6.24
N ALA A 195 -21.46 23.07 5.42
CA ALA A 195 -21.94 24.37 4.98
C ALA A 195 -23.37 24.24 4.41
N GLY A 196 -24.31 25.01 4.99
CA GLY A 196 -25.73 24.97 4.60
C GLY A 196 -26.58 23.85 5.19
N GLY A 197 -26.08 23.09 6.18
CA GLY A 197 -26.86 22.07 6.90
C GLY A 197 -27.10 20.78 6.11
N VAL A 198 -26.24 20.47 5.13
CA VAL A 198 -26.35 19.27 4.30
C VAL A 198 -25.88 18.04 5.09
N GLY A 199 -26.72 17.03 5.23
CA GLY A 199 -26.32 15.76 5.86
C GLY A 199 -25.24 15.03 5.05
N VAL A 200 -24.39 14.26 5.74
CA VAL A 200 -23.56 13.26 5.08
C VAL A 200 -24.48 12.11 4.65
N ILE A 201 -24.48 11.79 3.36
CA ILE A 201 -25.29 10.72 2.78
C ILE A 201 -24.41 9.70 2.08
N VAL A 202 -25.00 8.53 1.79
CA VAL A 202 -24.43 7.54 0.89
C VAL A 202 -25.07 7.75 -0.49
N ASP A 203 -24.25 7.94 -1.53
CA ASP A 203 -24.76 8.10 -2.89
C ASP A 203 -25.20 6.76 -3.51
N ALA A 204 -25.74 6.80 -4.73
CA ALA A 204 -26.20 5.60 -5.44
C ALA A 204 -25.07 4.61 -5.79
N SER A 205 -23.81 5.04 -5.73
CA SER A 205 -22.63 4.22 -5.94
C SER A 205 -21.94 3.80 -4.63
N GLY A 206 -22.54 4.09 -3.47
CA GLY A 206 -22.08 3.62 -2.17
C GLY A 206 -21.01 4.50 -1.50
N HIS A 207 -20.72 5.69 -2.04
CA HIS A 207 -19.73 6.59 -1.45
C HIS A 207 -20.35 7.42 -0.33
N LEU A 208 -19.64 7.53 0.79
CA LEU A 208 -19.99 8.45 1.87
C LEU A 208 -19.54 9.87 1.50
N GLY A 209 -20.45 10.84 1.50
CA GLY A 209 -20.12 12.22 1.14
C GLY A 209 -21.23 13.22 1.43
N THR A 210 -21.05 14.46 0.98
CA THR A 210 -22.06 15.53 1.07
C THR A 210 -22.59 15.85 -0.31
N VAL A 211 -23.88 16.16 -0.45
CA VAL A 211 -24.45 16.60 -1.73
C VAL A 211 -24.36 18.11 -1.91
N THR A 212 -23.79 18.57 -3.02
CA THR A 212 -24.00 19.95 -3.50
C THR A 212 -25.44 20.05 -4.01
N SER A 213 -26.33 20.64 -3.23
CA SER A 213 -27.76 20.67 -3.58
C SER A 213 -28.01 21.53 -4.84
N SER A 214 -28.39 20.91 -5.95
CA SER A 214 -29.16 21.54 -7.04
C SER A 214 -30.65 21.17 -7.00
N ALA A 215 -31.04 20.23 -6.14
CA ALA A 215 -32.42 19.74 -5.99
C ALA A 215 -33.38 20.70 -5.25
N ARG A 216 -32.88 21.75 -4.56
CA ARG A 216 -33.73 22.62 -3.73
C ARG A 216 -34.71 23.52 -4.51
N PHE A 217 -34.67 23.54 -5.84
CA PHE A 217 -35.51 24.43 -6.65
C PHE A 217 -36.56 23.74 -7.52
N LYS A 218 -36.86 22.44 -7.36
CA LYS A 218 -37.85 21.78 -8.24
C LYS A 218 -39.12 21.23 -7.57
N ASP A 219 -39.08 20.89 -6.28
CA ASP A 219 -40.26 20.25 -5.65
C ASP A 219 -41.37 21.25 -5.27
N ASN A 220 -41.09 22.56 -5.29
CA ASN A 220 -42.06 23.62 -4.96
C ASN A 220 -42.35 24.59 -6.12
N VAL A 221 -41.91 24.31 -7.35
CA VAL A 221 -42.24 25.17 -8.50
C VAL A 221 -43.63 24.79 -9.00
N ARG A 222 -44.64 25.47 -8.43
CA ARG A 222 -46.01 25.41 -8.95
C ARG A 222 -46.00 25.81 -10.43
N PRO A 223 -46.75 25.12 -11.31
CA PRO A 223 -46.85 25.49 -12.71
C PRO A 223 -47.19 26.98 -12.86
N LEU A 224 -46.41 27.67 -13.68
CA LEU A 224 -46.61 29.09 -14.02
C LEU A 224 -48.04 29.38 -14.49
N VAL A 225 -48.61 28.40 -15.19
CA VAL A 225 -49.95 28.45 -15.73
C VAL A 225 -50.89 27.73 -14.78
N ALA A 226 -51.82 28.47 -14.17
CA ALA A 226 -52.93 27.86 -13.47
C ALA A 226 -53.94 27.34 -14.51
N ARG A 227 -54.36 26.09 -14.32
CA ARG A 227 -55.30 25.39 -15.18
C ARG A 227 -56.58 25.08 -14.39
N ASP A 228 -57.71 25.12 -15.07
CA ASP A 228 -59.01 24.78 -14.49
C ASP A 228 -59.14 23.26 -14.28
N GLU A 229 -60.29 22.81 -13.75
CA GLU A 229 -60.57 21.40 -13.47
C GLU A 229 -60.55 20.51 -14.73
N GLN A 230 -60.66 21.13 -15.92
CA GLN A 230 -60.59 20.46 -17.22
C GLN A 230 -59.19 20.54 -17.85
N GLY A 231 -58.21 21.13 -17.15
CA GLY A 231 -56.82 21.25 -17.58
C GLY A 231 -56.54 22.40 -18.56
N LYS A 232 -57.51 23.29 -18.81
CA LYS A 232 -57.36 24.44 -19.71
C LYS A 232 -56.69 25.61 -18.98
N PRO A 233 -55.67 26.27 -19.58
CA PRO A 233 -55.05 27.46 -19.01
C PRO A 233 -56.07 28.59 -18.79
N TYR A 234 -56.11 29.17 -17.59
CA TYR A 234 -56.98 30.33 -17.32
C TYR A 234 -56.24 31.55 -16.76
N THR A 235 -55.06 31.38 -16.14
CA THR A 235 -54.22 32.52 -15.71
C THR A 235 -52.75 32.13 -15.55
N VAL A 236 -51.87 33.13 -15.50
CA VAL A 236 -50.44 32.98 -15.19
C VAL A 236 -50.18 33.56 -13.81
N ARG A 237 -49.50 32.81 -12.94
CA ARG A 237 -49.16 33.24 -11.58
C ARG A 237 -47.98 34.21 -11.60
N TYR A 238 -48.26 35.50 -11.84
CA TYR A 238 -47.24 36.56 -11.94
C TYR A 238 -46.39 36.72 -10.67
N GLU A 239 -46.92 36.41 -9.49
CA GLU A 239 -46.15 36.44 -8.23
C GLU A 239 -44.97 35.44 -8.20
N ALA A 240 -45.07 34.33 -8.95
CA ALA A 240 -43.99 33.34 -9.05
C ALA A 240 -42.89 33.77 -10.04
N VAL A 241 -43.17 34.72 -10.93
CA VAL A 241 -42.23 35.22 -11.94
C VAL A 241 -41.03 35.90 -11.26
N ASN A 242 -41.23 36.64 -10.18
CA ASN A 242 -40.14 37.30 -9.45
C ASN A 242 -39.14 36.29 -8.85
N ALA A 243 -39.62 35.17 -8.32
CA ALA A 243 -38.75 34.12 -7.80
C ALA A 243 -37.98 33.39 -8.91
N MET A 244 -38.59 33.18 -10.08
CA MET A 244 -37.88 32.63 -11.25
C MET A 244 -36.87 33.61 -11.83
N LEU A 245 -37.19 34.90 -11.90
CA LEU A 245 -36.26 35.93 -12.34
C LEU A 245 -35.05 36.04 -11.40
N LEU A 246 -35.27 35.93 -10.10
CA LEU A 246 -34.18 35.86 -9.12
C LEU A 246 -33.31 34.60 -9.33
N ASN A 247 -33.93 33.46 -9.60
CA ASN A 247 -33.19 32.22 -9.86
C ASN A 247 -32.36 32.29 -11.15
N GLU A 248 -32.91 32.87 -12.22
CA GLU A 248 -32.16 33.11 -13.46
C GLU A 248 -31.05 34.15 -13.22
N PHE A 249 -31.30 35.21 -12.45
CA PHE A 249 -30.27 36.17 -12.08
C PHE A 249 -29.10 35.52 -11.31
N LEU A 250 -29.40 34.69 -10.31
CA LEU A 250 -28.38 33.96 -9.54
C LEU A 250 -27.62 32.91 -10.37
N LYS A 251 -28.27 32.35 -11.40
CA LYS A 251 -27.63 31.42 -12.33
C LYS A 251 -26.69 32.16 -13.28
N GLU A 252 -27.10 33.30 -13.81
CA GLU A 252 -26.23 34.13 -14.64
C GLU A 252 -25.07 34.73 -13.83
N HIS A 253 -25.29 35.10 -12.56
CA HIS A 253 -24.21 35.53 -11.67
C HIS A 253 -23.14 34.45 -11.48
N ARG A 254 -23.54 33.20 -11.27
CA ARG A 254 -22.59 32.08 -11.14
C ARG A 254 -21.80 31.83 -12.42
N LYS A 255 -22.46 31.89 -13.59
CA LYS A 255 -21.73 31.81 -14.87
C LYS A 255 -20.70 32.93 -15.00
N ALA A 256 -21.03 34.14 -14.56
CA ALA A 256 -20.08 35.25 -14.54
C ALA A 256 -18.90 35.00 -13.59
N GLU A 257 -19.13 34.41 -12.41
CA GLU A 257 -18.07 34.01 -11.48
C GLU A 257 -17.15 32.93 -12.05
N GLU A 258 -17.72 31.89 -12.70
CA GLU A 258 -16.96 30.85 -13.38
C GLU A 258 -16.12 31.40 -14.55
N GLN A 259 -16.72 32.29 -15.35
CA GLN A 259 -16.00 33.01 -16.41
C GLN A 259 -14.86 33.86 -15.82
N GLN A 260 -15.09 34.55 -14.69
CA GLN A 260 -14.07 35.36 -14.02
C GLN A 260 -12.91 34.51 -13.49
N ALA A 261 -13.20 33.32 -12.94
CA ALA A 261 -12.18 32.37 -12.51
C ALA A 261 -11.34 31.87 -13.70
N THR A 262 -12.00 31.53 -14.81
CA THR A 262 -11.35 31.09 -16.05
C THR A 262 -10.44 32.18 -16.64
N ILE A 263 -10.91 33.44 -16.66
CA ILE A 263 -10.11 34.60 -17.08
C ILE A 263 -8.89 34.77 -16.18
N THR A 264 -9.05 34.56 -14.87
CA THR A 264 -7.95 34.67 -13.90
C THR A 264 -6.90 33.58 -14.12
N GLN A 265 -7.33 32.35 -14.41
CA GLN A 265 -6.44 31.26 -14.77
C GLN A 265 -5.68 31.55 -16.08
N LEU A 266 -6.42 31.93 -17.13
CA LEU A 266 -5.83 32.28 -18.43
C LEU A 266 -4.80 33.41 -18.32
N LYS A 267 -5.06 34.42 -17.47
CA LYS A 267 -4.09 35.48 -17.16
C LYS A 267 -2.82 34.95 -16.49
N ARG A 268 -2.94 33.98 -15.57
CA ARG A 268 -1.77 33.35 -14.93
C ARG A 268 -0.95 32.53 -15.93
N ASP A 269 -1.62 31.72 -16.74
CA ASP A 269 -0.96 30.88 -17.75
C ASP A 269 -0.25 31.75 -18.78
N PHE A 270 -0.91 32.79 -19.28
CA PHE A 270 -0.31 33.74 -20.22
C PHE A 270 0.91 34.44 -19.62
N ARG A 271 0.83 34.88 -18.36
CA ARG A 271 1.98 35.49 -17.67
C ARG A 271 3.14 34.50 -17.55
N GLY A 272 2.85 33.24 -17.24
CA GLY A 272 3.85 32.17 -17.21
C GLY A 272 4.55 31.98 -18.56
N THR A 273 3.77 31.92 -19.65
CA THR A 273 4.31 31.80 -21.02
C THR A 273 5.17 33.01 -21.39
N VAL A 274 4.72 34.23 -21.07
CA VAL A 274 5.51 35.46 -21.31
C VAL A 274 6.83 35.41 -20.55
N THR A 275 6.83 35.02 -19.28
CA THR A 275 8.07 34.88 -18.50
C THR A 275 9.02 33.84 -19.10
N GLN A 276 8.51 32.68 -19.53
CA GLN A 276 9.32 31.65 -20.19
C GLN A 276 9.94 32.13 -21.50
N LEU A 277 9.17 32.87 -22.32
CA LEU A 277 9.66 33.48 -23.56
C LEU A 277 10.75 34.52 -23.27
N THR A 278 10.58 35.37 -22.26
CA THR A 278 11.59 36.35 -21.84
C THR A 278 12.89 35.65 -21.43
N THR A 279 12.82 34.61 -20.59
CA THR A 279 14.03 33.87 -20.17
C THR A 279 14.76 33.23 -21.35
N ARG A 280 14.02 32.63 -22.31
CA ARG A 280 14.64 32.05 -23.51
C ARG A 280 15.32 33.09 -24.39
N LEU A 281 14.75 34.30 -24.50
CA LEU A 281 15.38 35.40 -25.24
C LEU A 281 16.67 35.86 -24.56
N ASP A 282 16.69 35.94 -23.23
CA ASP A 282 17.89 36.29 -22.46
C ASP A 282 18.98 35.22 -22.62
N GLU A 283 18.61 33.93 -22.59
CA GLU A 283 19.52 32.81 -22.85
C GLU A 283 20.11 32.84 -24.26
N GLN A 284 19.28 33.11 -25.28
CA GLN A 284 19.73 33.26 -26.66
C GLN A 284 20.68 34.46 -26.81
N ALA A 285 20.38 35.59 -26.17
CA ALA A 285 21.26 36.76 -26.18
C ALA A 285 22.64 36.44 -25.57
N ALA A 286 22.68 35.68 -24.47
CA ALA A 286 23.93 35.23 -23.85
C ALA A 286 24.72 34.27 -24.76
N GLN A 287 24.05 33.34 -25.45
CA GLN A 287 24.69 32.44 -26.41
C GLN A 287 25.29 33.20 -27.60
N ILE A 288 24.58 34.21 -28.13
CA ILE A 288 25.09 35.06 -29.21
C ILE A 288 26.36 35.79 -28.77
N GLN A 289 26.36 36.40 -27.57
CA GLN A 289 27.56 37.07 -27.02
C GLN A 289 28.75 36.10 -26.91
N LYS A 290 28.50 34.87 -26.45
CA LYS A 290 29.54 33.83 -26.35
C LYS A 290 30.08 33.41 -27.72
N MET A 291 29.21 33.22 -28.71
CA MET A 291 29.63 32.91 -30.09
C MET A 291 30.44 34.05 -30.69
N SER A 292 30.01 35.31 -30.51
CA SER A 292 30.76 36.49 -30.98
C SER A 292 32.16 36.55 -30.36
N ALA A 293 32.29 36.29 -29.06
CA ALA A 293 33.59 36.25 -28.40
C ALA A 293 34.51 35.14 -28.92
N GLN A 294 33.97 33.95 -29.22
CA GLN A 294 34.71 32.84 -29.82
C GLN A 294 35.17 33.14 -31.26
N LEU A 295 34.34 33.86 -32.02
CA LEU A 295 34.67 34.27 -33.38
C LEU A 295 35.82 35.30 -33.40
N GLU A 296 35.80 36.28 -32.50
CA GLU A 296 36.90 37.24 -32.36
C GLU A 296 38.20 36.56 -31.89
N ALA A 297 38.11 35.53 -31.04
CA ALA A 297 39.28 34.76 -30.60
C ALA A 297 39.92 33.88 -31.70
N THR A 298 39.15 33.50 -32.73
CA THR A 298 39.62 32.66 -33.84
C THR A 298 40.05 33.46 -35.07
N LYS A 299 39.98 34.80 -35.00
CA LYS A 299 40.40 35.69 -36.09
C LYS A 299 41.92 35.62 -36.28
N PRO A 300 42.44 35.31 -37.48
CA PRO A 300 43.89 35.23 -37.71
C PRO A 300 44.57 36.57 -37.48
N ALA A 301 45.74 36.56 -36.82
CA ALA A 301 46.55 37.77 -36.68
C ALA A 301 46.89 38.35 -38.06
N PRO A 302 46.82 39.68 -38.24
CA PRO A 302 47.08 40.31 -39.54
C PRO A 302 48.48 39.93 -40.02
N GLN A 303 48.56 39.19 -41.13
CA GLN A 303 49.83 38.88 -41.78
C GLN A 303 50.34 40.17 -42.43
N MET A 304 51.35 40.80 -41.82
CA MET A 304 52.12 41.84 -42.49
C MET A 304 52.97 41.17 -43.56
N VAL A 305 52.60 41.38 -44.82
CA VAL A 305 53.40 41.00 -45.98
C VAL A 305 54.58 41.99 -46.05
N ASN A 306 55.76 41.56 -45.58
CA ASN A 306 57.00 42.29 -45.87
C ASN A 306 57.39 41.97 -47.32
N ASN A 307 57.14 42.92 -48.21
CA ASN A 307 57.61 42.86 -49.59
C ASN A 307 59.08 43.32 -49.60
N PRO A 308 60.02 42.50 -50.13
CA PRO A 308 61.45 42.82 -50.17
C PRO A 308 61.79 43.99 -51.11
#